data_AF-A0AA43QLS1-F1
#
_entry.id   AF-A0AA43QLS1-F1
#
_cell.length_a   1.000
_cell.length_b   1.000
_cell.length_c   1.000
_cell.angle_alpha   90.00
_cell.angle_beta   90.00
_cell.angle_gamma   90.00
#
_symmetry.space_group_name_H-M   'P 1'
#
loop_
_entity.id
_entity.type
_entity.pdbx_description
1 polymer ?
#
loop_
_entity_poly.entity_id
_entity_poly.type
_entity_poly.pdbx_seq_one_letter_code
_entity_poly.pdbx_strand_id
1 'polypeptide(L)'
;MPPSSWSLTYELLTRHGVDSDVARSNAINDLRYWELKEVAAILERIRRPSRNFSYFRHAAASEANAGSRPWRSQSSLASWVSPPRVLMEQSARDETALCVDKRGQWALKRAGYVALSHVWVEGLQRDKTHQGLSSAQVDAIFALLQSRDVQAEWVWTDVLVIPDGGTPDNERLTTDIINTMPQVYSRADAVIVIDAMVLQLHARNHIDVAVALACGKWATRVWTFQEIKLASRAQILTATSCFDFGSTVNAIEKLRVQDHLKYNYLWLHLGTMVKDEARGLSIPDLIMNCGTRKSGMDIDYARAFFPVLGLKWKAGMTREQGMQRIYTSYRCHSSRIACFYGAPRLNIMPAWAPLTFNNLEGFVTSPMEWEDRGIRGEWYAVRILKTVHTFVNAARFVFELTVDCPSDTSLQCVCAPNENKEVIQAVQATIERGRSYLLTAQPSTGMLDQEYARIGMLVERAEVNEEDAFEAAVYCAVAIPSRSQLGESKETILLRHWSPMVEDDLYNQVKYILYTQGMDSQPSSALQHESQSTHEPHDSIDDPASAIITTHSPSSPQASRGPADRLLMPPPLPPRRPSQSSPPPLPARPK
;
A
#
# COMPACT_ATOMS: atom_id res chain seq x y z
N MET A 1 -8.54 -15.81 -15.12
CA MET A 1 -9.50 -16.51 -14.28
C MET A 1 -8.65 -17.24 -13.29
N PRO A 2 -8.92 -17.12 -12.00
CA PRO A 2 -8.18 -17.89 -11.02
C PRO A 2 -8.44 -19.40 -11.25
N PRO A 3 -7.59 -20.31 -10.74
CA PRO A 3 -7.72 -21.74 -10.96
C PRO A 3 -9.08 -22.22 -10.46
N SER A 4 -9.70 -23.22 -11.07
CA SER A 4 -11.03 -23.70 -10.67
C SER A 4 -11.20 -23.98 -9.16
N SER A 5 -10.10 -24.24 -8.44
CA SER A 5 -10.06 -24.40 -6.98
C SER A 5 -10.28 -23.12 -6.16
N TRP A 6 -10.15 -21.92 -6.74
CA TRP A 6 -10.28 -20.66 -6.00
C TRP A 6 -11.66 -20.50 -5.37
N SER A 7 -12.71 -20.95 -6.04
CA SER A 7 -14.09 -20.86 -5.57
C SER A 7 -14.30 -21.70 -4.30
N LEU A 8 -13.69 -22.89 -4.24
CA LEU A 8 -13.73 -23.76 -3.06
C LEU A 8 -12.96 -23.16 -1.89
N THR A 9 -11.78 -22.58 -2.15
CA THR A 9 -11.00 -21.88 -1.12
C THR A 9 -11.74 -20.65 -0.60
N TYR A 10 -12.34 -19.85 -1.49
CA TYR A 10 -13.20 -18.72 -1.15
C TYR A 10 -14.38 -19.15 -0.26
N GLU A 11 -15.07 -20.21 -0.65
CA GLU A 11 -16.20 -20.74 0.12
C GLU A 11 -15.76 -21.23 1.50
N LEU A 12 -14.63 -21.95 1.58
CA LEU A 12 -14.04 -22.39 2.84
C LEU A 12 -13.75 -21.21 3.76
N LEU A 13 -13.03 -20.19 3.27
CA LEU A 13 -12.70 -18.99 4.04
C LEU A 13 -13.96 -18.28 4.56
N THR A 14 -14.97 -18.11 3.70
CA THR A 14 -16.24 -17.48 4.06
C THR A 14 -16.99 -18.29 5.13
N ARG A 15 -17.01 -19.62 5.03
CA ARG A 15 -17.61 -20.51 6.05
C ARG A 15 -16.93 -20.37 7.42
N HIS A 16 -15.62 -20.11 7.44
CA HIS A 16 -14.83 -19.81 8.63
C HIS A 16 -14.90 -18.33 9.08
N GLY A 17 -15.79 -17.52 8.48
CA GLY A 17 -16.07 -16.16 8.91
C GLY A 17 -15.02 -15.14 8.49
N VAL A 18 -14.25 -15.42 7.43
CA VAL A 18 -13.46 -14.40 6.72
C VAL A 18 -14.42 -13.49 5.94
N ASP A 19 -14.15 -12.19 5.93
CA ASP A 19 -14.92 -11.23 5.13
C ASP A 19 -14.90 -11.61 3.64
N SER A 20 -16.01 -11.42 2.92
CA SER A 20 -16.14 -11.88 1.53
C SER A 20 -15.06 -11.30 0.60
N ASP A 21 -14.72 -10.02 0.74
CA ASP A 21 -13.73 -9.39 -0.13
C ASP A 21 -12.33 -9.92 0.17
N VAL A 22 -12.03 -10.14 1.45
CA VAL A 22 -10.76 -10.72 1.93
C VAL A 22 -10.63 -12.17 1.51
N ALA A 23 -11.69 -12.96 1.70
CA ALA A 23 -11.75 -14.36 1.30
C ALA A 23 -11.51 -14.50 -0.19
N ARG A 24 -12.13 -13.63 -1.00
CA ARG A 24 -11.95 -13.62 -2.45
C ARG A 24 -10.51 -13.26 -2.81
N SER A 25 -9.97 -12.20 -2.23
CA SER A 25 -8.59 -11.78 -2.51
C SER A 25 -7.59 -12.87 -2.15
N ASN A 26 -7.68 -13.44 -0.95
CA ASN A 26 -6.76 -14.49 -0.51
C ASN A 26 -6.90 -15.77 -1.32
N ALA A 27 -8.12 -16.17 -1.71
CA ALA A 27 -8.31 -17.34 -2.56
C ALA A 27 -7.72 -17.17 -3.97
N ILE A 28 -7.71 -15.94 -4.50
CA ILE A 28 -7.19 -15.62 -5.84
C ILE A 28 -5.68 -15.38 -5.82
N ASN A 29 -5.14 -14.81 -4.74
CA ASN A 29 -3.77 -14.35 -4.65
C ASN A 29 -2.94 -15.25 -3.71
N ASP A 30 -3.10 -15.08 -2.40
CA ASP A 30 -2.19 -15.64 -1.40
C ASP A 30 -2.27 -17.16 -1.26
N LEU A 31 -3.48 -17.71 -1.41
CA LEU A 31 -3.81 -19.12 -1.19
C LEU A 31 -4.17 -19.86 -2.49
N ARG A 32 -3.89 -19.24 -3.65
CA ARG A 32 -4.27 -19.75 -4.98
C ARG A 32 -3.78 -21.17 -5.27
N TYR A 33 -2.56 -21.48 -4.85
CA TYR A 33 -1.88 -22.75 -5.10
C TYR A 33 -1.84 -23.65 -3.87
N TRP A 34 -2.68 -23.38 -2.88
CA TRP A 34 -2.76 -24.19 -1.67
C TRP A 34 -3.80 -25.30 -1.82
N GLU A 35 -3.49 -26.45 -1.24
CA GLU A 35 -4.45 -27.54 -1.16
C GLU A 35 -5.54 -27.19 -0.15
N LEU A 36 -6.81 -27.40 -0.52
CA LEU A 36 -7.97 -27.03 0.31
C LEU A 36 -7.89 -27.64 1.72
N LYS A 37 -7.42 -28.89 1.82
CA LYS A 37 -7.24 -29.62 3.09
C LYS A 37 -6.20 -28.97 4.02
N GLU A 38 -5.18 -28.33 3.46
CA GLU A 38 -4.14 -27.66 4.26
C GLU A 38 -4.68 -26.35 4.85
N VAL A 39 -5.38 -25.57 4.02
CA VAL A 39 -6.05 -24.34 4.48
C VAL A 39 -7.08 -24.68 5.55
N ALA A 40 -7.92 -25.70 5.32
CA ALA A 40 -8.91 -26.16 6.30
C ALA A 40 -8.24 -26.57 7.63
N ALA A 41 -7.16 -27.35 7.58
CA ALA A 41 -6.44 -27.79 8.78
C ALA A 41 -5.83 -26.63 9.60
N ILE A 42 -5.52 -25.49 8.97
CA ILE A 42 -5.11 -24.26 9.67
C ILE A 42 -6.33 -23.58 10.30
N LEU A 43 -7.41 -23.40 9.53
CA LEU A 43 -8.62 -22.72 9.99
C LEU A 43 -9.33 -23.46 11.13
N GLU A 44 -9.26 -24.79 11.17
CA GLU A 44 -9.77 -25.63 12.26
C GLU A 44 -9.04 -25.39 13.60
N ARG A 45 -7.84 -24.82 13.58
CA ARG A 45 -7.09 -24.44 14.81
C ARG A 45 -7.59 -23.13 15.40
N ILE A 46 -8.45 -22.40 14.69
CA ILE A 46 -9.07 -21.18 15.16
C ILE A 46 -10.29 -21.55 15.99
N ARG A 47 -10.15 -21.55 17.31
CA ARG A 47 -11.22 -21.92 18.24
C ARG A 47 -12.00 -20.69 18.66
N ARG A 48 -13.18 -20.50 18.07
CA ARG A 48 -14.01 -19.33 18.33
C ARG A 48 -15.24 -19.63 19.19
N PRO A 49 -15.50 -18.84 20.24
CA PRO A 49 -16.80 -18.89 20.93
C PRO A 49 -17.96 -18.50 20.01
N SER A 50 -17.74 -17.54 19.10
CA SER A 50 -18.69 -17.14 18.06
C SER A 50 -17.98 -16.47 16.88
N ARG A 51 -18.67 -16.37 15.72
CA ARG A 51 -18.13 -15.67 14.54
C ARG A 51 -17.80 -14.19 14.81
N ASN A 52 -18.54 -13.55 15.70
CA ASN A 52 -18.41 -12.13 16.05
C ASN A 52 -17.64 -11.91 17.36
N PHE A 53 -16.94 -12.93 17.86
CA PHE A 53 -16.17 -12.81 19.09
C PHE A 53 -15.12 -11.69 18.97
N SER A 54 -15.14 -10.78 19.94
CA SER A 54 -14.20 -9.68 20.08
C SER A 54 -13.71 -9.65 21.53
N TYR A 55 -12.41 -9.86 21.72
CA TYR A 55 -11.82 -9.97 23.05
C TYR A 55 -12.16 -8.78 23.96
N PHE A 56 -11.98 -7.55 23.45
CA PHE A 56 -12.20 -6.32 24.22
C PHE A 56 -13.67 -6.02 24.47
N ARG A 57 -14.59 -6.38 23.57
CA ARG A 57 -16.04 -6.25 23.82
C ARG A 57 -16.50 -7.18 24.94
N HIS A 58 -15.99 -8.41 24.96
CA HIS A 58 -16.31 -9.37 26.01
C HIS A 58 -15.76 -8.93 27.37
N ALA A 59 -14.54 -8.40 27.41
CA ALA A 59 -13.96 -7.86 28.64
C ALA A 59 -14.81 -6.70 29.21
N ALA A 60 -15.20 -5.74 28.36
CA ALA A 60 -16.05 -4.62 28.76
C ALA A 60 -17.44 -5.07 29.25
N ALA A 61 -18.07 -6.03 28.57
CA ALA A 61 -19.38 -6.55 28.97
C ALA A 61 -19.34 -7.34 30.29
N SER A 62 -18.25 -8.07 30.56
CA SER A 62 -18.09 -8.84 31.80
C SER A 62 -18.05 -7.91 33.02
N GLU A 63 -17.41 -6.74 32.91
CA GLU A 63 -17.39 -5.75 33.98
C GLU A 63 -18.79 -5.15 34.23
N ALA A 64 -19.50 -4.78 33.16
CA ALA A 64 -20.86 -4.25 33.26
C ALA A 64 -21.82 -5.23 33.96
N ASN A 65 -21.67 -6.53 33.69
CA ASN A 65 -22.50 -7.56 34.32
C ASN A 65 -22.10 -7.87 35.77
N ALA A 66 -20.82 -7.76 36.13
CA ALA A 66 -20.36 -7.98 37.51
C ALA A 66 -20.94 -6.95 38.50
N GLY A 67 -21.29 -5.75 38.03
CA GLY A 67 -21.94 -4.69 38.81
C GLY A 67 -23.42 -4.92 39.16
N SER A 68 -24.08 -5.93 38.59
CA SER A 68 -25.53 -6.16 38.77
C SER A 68 -25.93 -6.94 40.03
N ARG A 69 -25.01 -7.17 40.99
CA ARG A 69 -25.37 -7.75 42.29
C ARG A 69 -26.14 -6.74 43.16
N PRO A 70 -27.29 -7.09 43.77
CA PRO A 70 -28.29 -6.09 44.16
C PRO A 70 -27.95 -5.18 45.36
N TRP A 71 -26.78 -5.27 45.98
CA TRP A 71 -26.55 -4.75 47.34
C TRP A 71 -25.19 -4.07 47.56
N ARG A 72 -24.71 -3.27 46.60
CA ARG A 72 -23.68 -2.25 46.87
C ARG A 72 -24.06 -0.92 46.24
N SER A 73 -24.67 -0.06 47.05
CA SER A 73 -24.79 1.37 46.78
C SER A 73 -23.40 2.02 46.87
N GLN A 74 -22.78 2.31 45.74
CA GLN A 74 -21.91 3.48 45.50
C GLN A 74 -21.25 3.31 44.13
N SER A 75 -21.82 3.99 43.13
CA SER A 75 -21.09 4.67 42.05
C SER A 75 -19.75 4.08 41.60
N SER A 76 -19.68 2.84 41.10
CA SER A 76 -18.62 2.48 40.16
C SER A 76 -19.00 3.00 38.78
N LEU A 77 -19.07 4.33 38.63
CA LEU A 77 -18.98 4.91 37.30
C LEU A 77 -17.68 4.36 36.70
N ALA A 78 -17.76 3.67 35.56
CA ALA A 78 -16.59 3.16 34.88
C ALA A 78 -15.55 4.28 34.81
N SER A 79 -14.38 4.09 35.43
CA SER A 79 -13.30 5.08 35.36
C SER A 79 -12.79 5.10 33.92
N TRP A 80 -12.92 6.25 33.28
CA TRP A 80 -12.47 6.46 31.91
C TRP A 80 -11.02 6.95 31.92
N VAL A 81 -10.25 6.42 30.99
CA VAL A 81 -8.84 6.75 30.78
C VAL A 81 -8.75 7.53 29.47
N SER A 82 -8.58 8.85 29.60
CA SER A 82 -8.50 9.79 28.47
C SER A 82 -7.21 10.60 28.57
N PRO A 83 -6.53 10.87 27.44
CA PRO A 83 -5.25 11.57 27.44
C PRO A 83 -5.44 13.05 27.87
N PRO A 84 -4.54 13.60 28.70
CA PRO A 84 -4.49 15.04 28.90
C PRO A 84 -4.07 15.74 27.61
N ARG A 85 -4.87 16.69 27.12
CA ARG A 85 -4.60 17.44 25.87
C ARG A 85 -3.20 18.08 25.85
N VAL A 86 -2.77 18.66 26.97
CA VAL A 86 -1.44 19.29 27.11
C VAL A 86 -0.32 18.27 26.81
N LEU A 87 -0.47 17.01 27.25
CA LEU A 87 0.49 15.96 26.96
C LEU A 87 0.43 15.51 25.50
N MET A 88 -0.75 15.52 24.86
CA MET A 88 -0.86 15.21 23.42
C MET A 88 -0.13 16.25 22.58
N GLU A 89 -0.36 17.54 22.87
CA GLU A 89 0.32 18.66 22.20
C GLU A 89 1.84 18.60 22.42
N GLN A 90 2.27 18.29 23.64
CA GLN A 90 3.69 18.08 23.94
C GLN A 90 4.26 16.86 23.19
N SER A 91 3.52 15.75 23.14
CA SER A 91 3.92 14.54 22.40
C SER A 91 4.14 14.82 20.92
N ALA A 92 3.28 15.65 20.32
CA ALA A 92 3.37 16.06 18.93
C ALA A 92 4.60 16.96 18.69
N ARG A 93 4.84 17.94 19.58
CA ARG A 93 6.01 18.84 19.50
C ARG A 93 7.34 18.12 19.70
N ASP A 94 7.41 17.21 20.68
CA ASP A 94 8.66 16.58 21.11
C ASP A 94 8.97 15.28 20.32
N GLU A 95 8.07 14.88 19.41
CA GLU A 95 8.07 13.62 18.67
C GLU A 95 8.27 12.40 19.59
N THR A 96 7.56 12.39 20.73
CA THR A 96 7.55 11.29 21.70
C THR A 96 6.27 10.48 21.61
N ALA A 97 6.24 9.28 22.19
CA ALA A 97 5.02 8.49 22.35
C ALA A 97 4.30 8.87 23.67
N LEU A 98 3.05 9.33 23.60
CA LEU A 98 2.19 9.45 24.78
C LEU A 98 1.63 8.07 25.14
N CYS A 99 2.16 7.47 26.20
CA CYS A 99 1.80 6.13 26.63
C CYS A 99 0.92 6.16 27.88
N VAL A 100 0.19 5.06 28.08
CA VAL A 100 -0.61 4.78 29.27
C VAL A 100 -0.10 3.52 29.96
N ASP A 101 -0.11 3.49 31.28
CA ASP A 101 0.19 2.30 32.08
C ASP A 101 -1.07 1.53 32.49
N LYS A 102 -0.90 0.39 33.19
CA LYS A 102 -2.03 -0.42 33.68
C LYS A 102 -2.95 0.35 34.64
N ARG A 103 -2.47 1.39 35.33
CA ARG A 103 -3.22 2.19 36.28
C ARG A 103 -3.94 3.37 35.62
N GLY A 104 -3.81 3.54 34.31
CA GLY A 104 -4.35 4.68 33.57
C GLY A 104 -3.53 5.97 33.74
N GLN A 105 -2.29 5.88 34.22
CA GLN A 105 -1.35 6.99 34.31
C GLN A 105 -0.70 7.25 32.95
N TRP A 106 -0.33 8.50 32.68
CA TRP A 106 0.20 8.95 31.39
C TRP A 106 1.67 9.34 31.50
N ALA A 107 2.46 9.00 30.47
CA ALA A 107 3.84 9.45 30.35
C ALA A 107 4.25 9.64 28.89
N LEU A 108 5.13 10.61 28.64
CA LEU A 108 5.81 10.76 27.37
C LEU A 108 7.05 9.86 27.36
N LYS A 109 7.15 8.98 26.36
CA LYS A 109 8.19 7.95 26.26
C LYS A 109 8.96 8.11 24.94
N ARG A 110 10.28 7.94 25.02
CA ARG A 110 11.17 7.81 23.85
C ARG A 110 11.58 6.35 23.59
N ALA A 111 11.44 5.49 24.59
CA ALA A 111 11.73 4.05 24.59
C ALA A 111 11.03 3.40 25.79
N GLY A 112 11.07 2.06 25.91
CA GLY A 112 10.50 1.35 27.07
C GLY A 112 8.97 1.29 27.03
N TYR A 113 8.40 1.13 25.85
CA TYR A 113 6.96 0.99 25.61
C TYR A 113 6.71 0.06 24.42
N VAL A 114 5.52 -0.53 24.40
CA VAL A 114 5.01 -1.24 23.22
C VAL A 114 3.93 -0.40 22.53
N ALA A 115 3.86 -0.49 21.20
CA ALA A 115 2.78 0.12 20.43
C ALA A 115 1.79 -0.96 19.99
N LEU A 116 0.49 -0.67 20.00
CA LEU A 116 -0.52 -1.59 19.49
C LEU A 116 -0.80 -1.34 18.01
N SER A 117 -1.00 -2.43 17.27
CA SER A 117 -1.54 -2.43 15.91
C SER A 117 -2.79 -3.30 15.87
N HIS A 118 -3.96 -2.68 15.71
CA HIS A 118 -5.25 -3.36 15.88
C HIS A 118 -6.34 -2.80 14.97
N VAL A 119 -7.50 -3.45 14.99
CA VAL A 119 -8.69 -3.02 14.26
C VAL A 119 -9.72 -2.45 15.23
N TRP A 120 -10.09 -1.18 15.07
CA TRP A 120 -11.00 -0.49 16.01
C TRP A 120 -12.34 -1.20 16.17
N VAL A 121 -12.91 -1.68 15.05
CA VAL A 121 -14.20 -2.40 15.06
C VAL A 121 -14.15 -3.74 15.79
N GLU A 122 -12.97 -4.23 16.17
CA GLU A 122 -12.77 -5.43 16.98
C GLU A 122 -12.76 -5.15 18.49
N GLY A 123 -13.25 -3.98 18.91
CA GLY A 123 -13.63 -3.71 20.30
C GLY A 123 -12.69 -2.80 21.08
N LEU A 124 -11.58 -2.37 20.47
CA LEU A 124 -10.70 -1.35 21.02
C LEU A 124 -10.93 -0.04 20.25
N GLN A 125 -12.01 0.65 20.62
CA GLN A 125 -12.44 1.90 19.99
C GLN A 125 -12.64 2.97 21.06
N ARG A 126 -12.36 4.22 20.68
CA ARG A 126 -12.56 5.38 21.54
C ARG A 126 -14.04 5.57 21.83
N ASP A 127 -14.38 5.82 23.09
CA ASP A 127 -15.73 6.24 23.44
C ASP A 127 -16.00 7.68 22.98
N LYS A 128 -17.16 7.92 22.38
CA LYS A 128 -17.51 9.23 21.82
C LYS A 128 -17.75 10.30 22.87
N THR A 129 -18.23 9.91 24.05
CA THR A 129 -18.62 10.82 25.13
C THR A 129 -17.41 11.16 25.99
N HIS A 130 -16.62 10.15 26.34
CA HIS A 130 -15.50 10.29 27.28
C HIS A 130 -14.15 10.49 26.58
N GLN A 131 -14.09 10.33 25.26
CA GLN A 131 -12.90 10.55 24.44
C GLN A 131 -11.69 9.70 24.90
N GLY A 132 -11.96 8.48 25.36
CA GLY A 132 -10.97 7.57 25.92
C GLY A 132 -11.40 6.11 25.90
N LEU A 133 -10.74 5.28 26.71
CA LEU A 133 -11.06 3.87 26.93
C LEU A 133 -11.57 3.66 28.36
N SER A 134 -12.38 2.63 28.59
CA SER A 134 -12.71 2.24 29.97
C SER A 134 -11.51 1.62 30.66
N SER A 135 -11.41 1.74 31.99
CA SER A 135 -10.32 1.11 32.75
C SER A 135 -10.26 -0.41 32.52
N ALA A 136 -11.40 -1.10 32.39
CA ALA A 136 -11.38 -2.53 32.04
C ALA A 136 -10.82 -2.84 30.65
N GLN A 137 -10.98 -1.95 29.66
CA GLN A 137 -10.34 -2.15 28.36
C GLN A 137 -8.81 -2.00 28.50
N VAL A 138 -8.34 -1.02 29.27
CA VAL A 138 -6.91 -0.86 29.58
C VAL A 138 -6.39 -2.09 30.32
N ASP A 139 -7.07 -2.54 31.38
CA ASP A 139 -6.72 -3.76 32.11
C ASP A 139 -6.70 -4.99 31.20
N ALA A 140 -7.67 -5.12 30.29
CA ALA A 140 -7.73 -6.22 29.33
C ALA A 140 -6.55 -6.22 28.36
N ILE A 141 -6.06 -5.05 27.93
CA ILE A 141 -4.82 -4.95 27.13
C ILE A 141 -3.65 -5.54 27.92
N PHE A 142 -3.39 -5.05 29.13
CA PHE A 142 -2.25 -5.50 29.92
C PHE A 142 -2.37 -6.99 30.32
N ALA A 143 -3.58 -7.45 30.65
CA ALA A 143 -3.84 -8.86 30.93
C ALA A 143 -3.57 -9.74 29.70
N LEU A 144 -3.98 -9.30 28.50
CA LEU A 144 -3.70 -10.00 27.25
C LEU A 144 -2.19 -10.10 26.99
N LEU A 145 -1.47 -8.98 27.09
CA LEU A 145 -0.02 -8.93 26.91
C LEU A 145 0.71 -9.87 27.90
N GLN A 146 0.37 -9.76 29.19
CA GLN A 146 0.94 -10.60 30.24
C GLN A 146 0.67 -12.09 30.00
N SER A 147 -0.55 -12.45 29.57
CA SER A 147 -0.92 -13.85 29.29
C SER A 147 -0.19 -14.47 28.10
N ARG A 148 0.56 -13.66 27.34
CA ARG A 148 1.38 -14.06 26.18
C ARG A 148 2.86 -13.77 26.40
N ASP A 149 3.25 -13.56 27.66
CA ASP A 149 4.61 -13.24 28.09
C ASP A 149 5.21 -12.00 27.41
N VAL A 150 4.35 -11.03 27.08
CA VAL A 150 4.78 -9.71 26.63
C VAL A 150 4.80 -8.79 27.85
N GLN A 151 6.01 -8.52 28.36
CA GLN A 151 6.21 -7.61 29.48
C GLN A 151 6.15 -6.17 28.96
N ALA A 152 5.10 -5.45 29.31
CA ALA A 152 4.92 -4.06 28.96
C ALA A 152 4.44 -3.27 30.19
N GLU A 153 5.20 -2.23 30.56
CA GLU A 153 4.77 -1.26 31.58
C GLU A 153 3.95 -0.13 30.93
N TRP A 154 4.34 0.26 29.71
CA TRP A 154 3.76 1.37 28.97
C TRP A 154 3.25 0.91 27.61
N VAL A 155 2.03 1.31 27.27
CA VAL A 155 1.39 1.01 25.99
C VAL A 155 1.06 2.31 25.27
N TRP A 156 1.40 2.38 23.99
CA TRP A 156 0.91 3.39 23.06
C TRP A 156 -0.19 2.79 22.19
N THR A 157 -1.29 3.52 21.98
CA THR A 157 -2.35 3.16 21.03
C THR A 157 -2.94 4.40 20.39
N ASP A 158 -3.13 4.35 19.07
CA ASP A 158 -3.71 5.41 18.24
C ASP A 158 -5.10 5.83 18.73
N VAL A 159 -5.90 4.88 19.20
CA VAL A 159 -7.25 5.10 19.75
C VAL A 159 -7.26 6.13 20.86
N LEU A 160 -6.23 6.12 21.71
CA LEU A 160 -6.11 7.07 22.81
C LEU A 160 -5.41 8.35 22.36
N VAL A 161 -4.40 8.27 21.50
CA VAL A 161 -3.49 9.41 21.27
C VAL A 161 -3.90 10.28 20.07
N ILE A 162 -4.64 9.76 19.09
CA ILE A 162 -5.06 10.55 17.92
C ILE A 162 -6.45 11.15 18.18
N PRO A 163 -6.59 12.48 18.33
CA PRO A 163 -7.88 13.10 18.60
C PRO A 163 -8.87 12.91 17.45
N ASP A 164 -10.16 13.07 17.76
CA ASP A 164 -11.16 13.16 16.71
C ASP A 164 -10.99 14.49 15.96
N GLY A 165 -10.92 14.45 14.62
CA GLY A 165 -10.76 15.64 13.78
C GLY A 165 -11.99 16.55 13.73
N GLY A 166 -12.84 16.56 14.76
CA GLY A 166 -14.12 17.26 14.80
C GLY A 166 -14.02 18.79 14.90
N THR A 167 -12.85 19.33 15.25
CA THR A 167 -12.59 20.78 15.32
C THR A 167 -11.31 21.14 14.55
N PRO A 168 -11.15 22.39 14.07
CA PRO A 168 -9.93 22.81 13.38
C PRO A 168 -8.65 22.61 14.21
N ASP A 169 -8.71 22.86 15.51
CA ASP A 169 -7.58 22.66 16.42
C ASP A 169 -7.26 21.18 16.60
N ASN A 170 -8.29 20.32 16.72
CA ASN A 170 -8.07 18.88 16.78
C ASN A 170 -7.51 18.34 15.46
N GLU A 171 -7.93 18.85 14.31
CA GLU A 171 -7.41 18.41 13.01
C GLU A 171 -5.92 18.79 12.84
N ARG A 172 -5.51 19.97 13.33
CA ARG A 172 -4.10 20.35 13.41
C ARG A 172 -3.32 19.40 14.31
N LEU A 173 -3.80 19.17 15.53
CA LEU A 173 -3.15 18.25 16.47
C LEU A 173 -3.10 16.81 15.93
N THR A 174 -4.17 16.33 15.29
CA THR A 174 -4.20 15.03 14.59
C THR A 174 -3.14 14.97 13.49
N THR A 175 -3.01 16.04 12.69
CA THR A 175 -1.96 16.12 11.67
C THR A 175 -0.57 16.03 12.29
N ASP A 176 -0.32 16.79 13.36
CA ASP A 176 0.98 16.82 14.03
C ASP A 176 1.31 15.44 14.62
N ILE A 177 0.36 14.78 15.27
CA ILE A 177 0.53 13.44 15.84
C ILE A 177 0.72 12.37 14.74
N ILE A 178 -0.04 12.41 13.64
CA ILE A 178 0.17 11.48 12.51
C ILE A 178 1.60 11.63 11.97
N ASN A 179 2.10 12.86 11.90
CA ASN A 179 3.47 13.15 11.45
C ASN A 179 4.56 12.66 12.42
N THR A 180 4.24 12.26 13.67
CA THR A 180 5.18 11.63 14.62
C THR A 180 5.12 10.10 14.62
N MET A 181 4.16 9.49 13.91
CA MET A 181 4.03 8.03 13.84
C MET A 181 5.33 7.31 13.43
N PRO A 182 6.15 7.81 12.47
CA PRO A 182 7.42 7.17 12.15
C PRO A 182 8.32 6.99 13.38
N GLN A 183 8.43 8.00 14.23
CA GLN A 183 9.19 7.96 15.47
C GLN A 183 8.55 7.03 16.49
N VAL A 184 7.22 7.09 16.64
CA VAL A 184 6.49 6.27 17.62
C VAL A 184 6.62 4.77 17.33
N TYR A 185 6.40 4.33 16.10
CA TYR A 185 6.46 2.89 15.78
C TYR A 185 7.90 2.38 15.67
N SER A 186 8.83 3.20 15.16
CA SER A 186 10.24 2.77 15.04
C SER A 186 10.98 2.68 16.38
N ARG A 187 10.58 3.47 17.38
CA ARG A 187 11.19 3.48 18.73
C ARG A 187 10.48 2.58 19.74
N ALA A 188 9.32 2.03 19.41
CA ALA A 188 8.65 1.06 20.28
C ALA A 188 9.53 -0.19 20.43
N ASP A 189 9.56 -0.78 21.62
CA ASP A 189 10.32 -2.02 21.88
C ASP A 189 9.76 -3.17 21.03
N ALA A 190 8.45 -3.15 20.80
CA ALA A 190 7.75 -3.96 19.80
C ALA A 190 6.42 -3.31 19.41
N VAL A 191 6.00 -3.57 18.18
CA VAL A 191 4.62 -3.35 17.72
C VAL A 191 3.84 -4.65 17.86
N ILE A 192 2.77 -4.62 18.66
CA ILE A 192 1.94 -5.78 18.97
C ILE A 192 0.74 -5.83 18.03
N VAL A 193 0.73 -6.81 17.13
CA VAL A 193 -0.38 -7.09 16.22
C VAL A 193 -1.47 -7.84 16.97
N ILE A 194 -2.64 -7.22 17.03
CA ILE A 194 -3.84 -7.77 17.64
C ILE A 194 -4.92 -7.87 16.57
N ASP A 195 -5.22 -9.10 16.16
CA ASP A 195 -6.29 -9.45 15.23
C ASP A 195 -7.23 -10.44 15.91
N ALA A 196 -8.55 -10.20 15.87
CA ALA A 196 -9.50 -11.06 16.56
C ALA A 196 -9.46 -12.51 16.08
N MET A 197 -9.24 -12.76 14.78
CA MET A 197 -9.11 -14.11 14.26
C MET A 197 -7.82 -14.78 14.74
N VAL A 198 -6.69 -14.08 14.70
CA VAL A 198 -5.40 -14.64 15.12
C VAL A 198 -5.32 -14.85 16.62
N LEU A 199 -5.94 -14.00 17.45
CA LEU A 199 -6.06 -14.21 18.90
C LEU A 199 -6.78 -15.51 19.28
N GLN A 200 -7.52 -16.13 18.36
CA GLN A 200 -8.23 -17.39 18.55
C GLN A 200 -7.50 -18.58 17.92
N LEU A 201 -6.35 -18.35 17.28
CA LEU A 201 -5.53 -19.37 16.64
C LEU A 201 -4.65 -20.09 17.66
N HIS A 202 -4.83 -21.41 17.79
CA HIS A 202 -3.87 -22.28 18.49
C HIS A 202 -2.75 -22.69 17.54
N ALA A 203 -1.88 -21.73 17.22
CA ALA A 203 -0.84 -21.88 16.22
C ALA A 203 0.21 -22.92 16.63
N ARG A 204 0.66 -23.73 15.68
CA ARG A 204 1.76 -24.69 15.88
C ARG A 204 3.08 -24.19 15.29
N ASN A 205 3.01 -23.33 14.29
CA ASN A 205 4.16 -22.83 13.55
C ASN A 205 3.85 -21.48 12.90
N HIS A 206 4.85 -20.88 12.29
CA HIS A 206 4.76 -19.60 11.60
C HIS A 206 3.79 -19.61 10.39
N ILE A 207 3.58 -20.75 9.74
CA ILE A 207 2.71 -20.87 8.57
C ILE A 207 1.25 -20.66 8.98
N ASP A 208 0.83 -21.28 10.09
CA ASP A 208 -0.51 -21.10 10.64
C ASP A 208 -0.82 -19.62 10.88
N VAL A 209 0.16 -18.91 11.46
CA VAL A 209 0.06 -17.49 11.78
C VAL A 209 -0.01 -16.63 10.52
N ALA A 210 0.86 -16.90 9.54
CA ALA A 210 0.88 -16.17 8.27
C ALA A 210 -0.47 -16.27 7.53
N VAL A 211 -1.01 -17.48 7.40
CA VAL A 211 -2.29 -17.73 6.72
C VAL A 211 -3.44 -17.10 7.48
N ALA A 212 -3.52 -17.27 8.81
CA ALA A 212 -4.58 -16.68 9.61
C ALA A 212 -4.54 -15.14 9.60
N LEU A 213 -3.34 -14.55 9.67
CA LEU A 213 -3.17 -13.10 9.67
C LEU A 213 -3.58 -12.48 8.32
N ALA A 214 -3.22 -13.11 7.20
CA ALA A 214 -3.67 -12.68 5.87
C ALA A 214 -5.20 -12.72 5.75
N CYS A 215 -5.86 -13.67 6.43
CA CYS A 215 -7.33 -13.78 6.47
C CYS A 215 -8.00 -12.89 7.52
N GLY A 216 -7.22 -12.29 8.42
CA GLY A 216 -7.71 -11.46 9.52
C GLY A 216 -8.19 -10.09 9.06
N LYS A 217 -9.03 -9.44 9.87
CA LYS A 217 -9.47 -8.06 9.58
C LYS A 217 -8.31 -7.08 9.71
N TRP A 218 -7.28 -7.41 10.47
CA TRP A 218 -6.08 -6.61 10.58
C TRP A 218 -5.45 -6.33 9.21
N ALA A 219 -5.43 -7.30 8.30
CA ALA A 219 -4.92 -7.12 6.95
C ALA A 219 -5.79 -6.23 6.03
N THR A 220 -6.94 -5.77 6.52
CA THR A 220 -7.93 -5.00 5.73
C THR A 220 -7.90 -3.50 5.99
N ARG A 221 -7.11 -3.02 6.94
CA ARG A 221 -7.04 -1.60 7.31
C ARG A 221 -5.82 -0.95 6.65
N VAL A 222 -5.98 0.21 6.03
CA VAL A 222 -4.83 0.91 5.42
C VAL A 222 -3.78 1.28 6.48
N TRP A 223 -4.24 1.69 7.66
CA TRP A 223 -3.39 2.09 8.77
C TRP A 223 -2.53 0.93 9.31
N THR A 224 -3.06 -0.29 9.44
CA THR A 224 -2.27 -1.39 10.00
C THR A 224 -1.06 -1.77 9.15
N PHE A 225 -1.05 -1.46 7.85
CA PHE A 225 0.14 -1.61 7.01
C PHE A 225 1.28 -0.72 7.51
N GLN A 226 1.03 0.57 7.73
CA GLN A 226 2.09 1.49 8.15
C GLN A 226 2.60 1.18 9.56
N GLU A 227 1.73 0.70 10.44
CA GLU A 227 2.06 0.40 11.84
C GLU A 227 3.13 -0.69 11.93
N ILE A 228 3.05 -1.69 11.03
CA ILE A 228 4.07 -2.74 10.92
C ILE A 228 5.24 -2.32 10.05
N LYS A 229 5.00 -1.59 8.96
CA LYS A 229 6.08 -1.15 8.07
C LYS A 229 7.07 -0.21 8.76
N LEU A 230 6.60 0.59 9.71
CA LEU A 230 7.44 1.49 10.52
C LEU A 230 8.11 0.78 11.72
N ALA A 231 7.65 -0.41 12.08
CA ALA A 231 8.12 -1.13 13.26
C ALA A 231 9.57 -1.61 13.08
N SER A 232 10.41 -1.39 14.11
CA SER A 232 11.73 -2.03 14.17
C SER A 232 11.61 -3.51 14.55
N ARG A 233 10.57 -3.87 15.32
CA ARG A 233 10.21 -5.23 15.70
C ARG A 233 8.70 -5.35 15.82
N ALA A 234 8.14 -6.45 15.35
CA ALA A 234 6.71 -6.69 15.38
C ALA A 234 6.38 -8.10 15.89
N GLN A 235 5.32 -8.20 16.69
CA GLN A 235 4.92 -9.40 17.41
C GLN A 235 3.43 -9.68 17.23
N ILE A 236 3.09 -10.89 16.84
CA ILE A 236 1.72 -11.32 16.54
C ILE A 236 1.20 -12.15 17.71
N LEU A 237 0.10 -11.71 18.33
CA LEU A 237 -0.51 -12.45 19.42
C LEU A 237 -1.46 -13.53 18.90
N THR A 238 -1.31 -14.74 19.44
CA THR A 238 -2.20 -15.87 19.16
C THR A 238 -2.97 -16.30 20.42
N ALA A 239 -3.73 -17.39 20.34
CA ALA A 239 -4.46 -17.92 21.49
C ALA A 239 -3.54 -18.45 22.61
N THR A 240 -2.30 -18.81 22.29
CA THR A 240 -1.41 -19.49 23.25
C THR A 240 -0.04 -18.87 23.35
N SER A 241 0.43 -18.15 22.33
CA SER A 241 1.79 -17.65 22.28
C SER A 241 1.89 -16.37 21.45
N CYS A 242 3.10 -15.81 21.40
CA CYS A 242 3.46 -14.68 20.58
C CYS A 242 4.47 -15.11 19.50
N PHE A 243 4.31 -14.64 18.27
CA PHE A 243 5.23 -14.92 17.16
C PHE A 243 5.86 -13.63 16.65
N ASP A 244 7.16 -13.64 16.41
CA ASP A 244 7.85 -12.54 15.73
C ASP A 244 7.46 -12.49 14.25
N PHE A 245 7.07 -11.30 13.75
CA PHE A 245 6.61 -11.11 12.38
C PHE A 245 7.73 -11.36 11.37
N GLY A 246 8.95 -10.84 11.63
CA GLY A 246 10.10 -11.05 10.75
C GLY A 246 10.48 -12.52 10.63
N SER A 247 10.48 -13.24 11.75
CA SER A 247 10.70 -14.70 11.80
C SER A 247 9.62 -15.47 11.04
N THR A 248 8.38 -14.99 11.09
CA THR A 248 7.27 -15.54 10.31
C THR A 248 7.52 -15.39 8.81
N VAL A 249 7.89 -14.19 8.36
CA VAL A 249 8.25 -13.93 6.95
C VAL A 249 9.43 -14.79 6.50
N ASN A 250 10.50 -14.86 7.31
CA ASN A 250 11.68 -15.67 7.02
C ASN A 250 11.35 -17.18 6.91
N ALA A 251 10.39 -17.67 7.71
CA ALA A 251 9.92 -19.04 7.60
C ALA A 251 9.21 -19.30 6.26
N ILE A 252 8.35 -18.37 5.81
CA ILE A 252 7.69 -18.48 4.50
C ILE A 252 8.71 -18.34 3.36
N GLU A 253 9.71 -17.46 3.48
CA GLU A 253 10.77 -17.30 2.48
C GLU A 253 11.54 -18.60 2.25
N LYS A 254 11.93 -19.29 3.33
CA LYS A 254 12.61 -20.60 3.25
C LYS A 254 11.76 -21.63 2.52
N LEU A 255 10.44 -21.64 2.76
CA LEU A 255 9.51 -22.56 2.10
C LEU A 255 9.27 -22.16 0.63
N ARG A 256 9.29 -20.87 0.30
CA ARG A 256 9.20 -20.36 -1.08
C ARG A 256 10.32 -20.86 -1.97
N VAL A 257 11.52 -21.08 -1.42
CA VAL A 257 12.63 -21.69 -2.17
C VAL A 257 12.33 -23.15 -2.53
N GLN A 258 11.55 -23.85 -1.70
CA GLN A 258 11.20 -25.26 -1.89
C GLN A 258 9.96 -25.43 -2.78
N ASP A 259 8.95 -24.61 -2.58
CA ASP A 259 7.70 -24.58 -3.34
C ASP A 259 7.31 -23.13 -3.65
N HIS A 260 7.87 -22.65 -4.77
CA HIS A 260 7.69 -21.28 -5.20
C HIS A 260 6.23 -20.95 -5.48
N LEU A 261 5.50 -21.80 -6.20
CA LEU A 261 4.12 -21.52 -6.60
C LEU A 261 3.21 -21.35 -5.37
N LYS A 262 3.36 -22.23 -4.37
CA LYS A 262 2.53 -22.19 -3.16
C LYS A 262 2.79 -20.97 -2.27
N TYR A 263 4.06 -20.67 -1.98
CA TYR A 263 4.41 -19.71 -0.94
C TYR A 263 4.76 -18.31 -1.45
N ASN A 264 4.99 -18.12 -2.76
CA ASN A 264 5.50 -16.85 -3.27
C ASN A 264 4.55 -15.67 -3.03
N TYR A 265 3.23 -15.82 -3.26
CA TYR A 265 2.29 -14.72 -3.06
C TYR A 265 2.11 -14.36 -1.58
N LEU A 266 1.96 -15.36 -0.71
CA LEU A 266 1.90 -15.13 0.73
C LEU A 266 3.19 -14.47 1.26
N TRP A 267 4.35 -14.88 0.75
CA TRP A 267 5.63 -14.25 1.08
C TRP A 267 5.71 -12.81 0.55
N LEU A 268 5.30 -12.55 -0.70
CA LEU A 268 5.30 -11.19 -1.25
C LEU A 268 4.39 -10.27 -0.42
N HIS A 269 3.20 -10.74 -0.06
CA HIS A 269 2.26 -10.00 0.78
C HIS A 269 2.88 -9.65 2.13
N LEU A 270 3.39 -10.63 2.90
CA LEU A 270 3.92 -10.33 4.24
C LEU A 270 5.31 -9.68 4.22
N GLY A 271 6.18 -10.11 3.31
CA GLY A 271 7.58 -9.69 3.23
C GLY A 271 7.75 -8.23 2.84
N THR A 272 6.83 -7.68 2.06
CA THR A 272 6.85 -6.25 1.72
C THR A 272 6.40 -5.35 2.87
N MET A 273 5.69 -5.89 3.87
CA MET A 273 5.37 -5.18 5.12
C MET A 273 6.55 -5.12 6.08
N VAL A 274 7.54 -6.01 5.96
CA VAL A 274 8.75 -5.95 6.80
C VAL A 274 9.50 -4.66 6.51
N LYS A 275 9.95 -3.98 7.57
CA LYS A 275 10.80 -2.80 7.45
C LYS A 275 12.12 -3.21 6.78
N ASP A 276 12.41 -2.59 5.64
CA ASP A 276 13.63 -2.80 4.86
C ASP A 276 14.17 -1.43 4.45
N GLU A 277 15.16 -0.95 5.21
CA GLU A 277 15.76 0.37 4.99
C GLU A 277 16.62 0.40 3.72
N ALA A 278 17.17 -0.74 3.30
CA ALA A 278 18.05 -0.82 2.14
C ALA A 278 17.28 -0.74 0.83
N ARG A 279 16.15 -1.45 0.74
CA ARG A 279 15.29 -1.44 -0.46
C ARG A 279 14.35 -0.24 -0.50
N GLY A 280 13.97 0.29 0.67
CA GLY A 280 12.93 1.29 0.79
C GLY A 280 11.54 0.75 0.43
N LEU A 281 10.57 1.65 0.28
CA LEU A 281 9.20 1.33 -0.10
C LEU A 281 8.88 1.94 -1.46
N SER A 282 8.40 1.12 -2.39
CA SER A 282 7.96 1.59 -3.70
C SER A 282 6.44 1.75 -3.78
N ILE A 283 5.97 2.53 -4.75
CA ILE A 283 4.53 2.66 -5.01
C ILE A 283 3.88 1.32 -5.38
N PRO A 284 4.49 0.46 -6.22
CA PRO A 284 4.00 -0.91 -6.42
C PRO A 284 3.86 -1.74 -5.14
N ASP A 285 4.78 -1.62 -4.17
CA ASP A 285 4.64 -2.32 -2.88
C ASP A 285 3.39 -1.84 -2.13
N LEU A 286 3.12 -0.53 -2.13
CA LEU A 286 1.91 0.03 -1.54
C LEU A 286 0.65 -0.50 -2.21
N ILE A 287 0.61 -0.56 -3.54
CA ILE A 287 -0.54 -1.11 -4.27
C ILE A 287 -0.76 -2.58 -3.90
N MET A 288 0.30 -3.39 -3.90
CA MET A 288 0.20 -4.81 -3.59
C MET A 288 -0.35 -5.06 -2.18
N ASN A 289 0.07 -4.28 -1.19
CA ASN A 289 -0.37 -4.46 0.20
C ASN A 289 -1.67 -3.76 0.55
N CYS A 290 -1.95 -2.63 -0.09
CA CYS A 290 -3.07 -1.76 0.25
C CYS A 290 -4.22 -1.82 -0.77
N GLY A 291 -4.07 -2.60 -1.83
CA GLY A 291 -5.10 -2.83 -2.84
C GLY A 291 -6.42 -3.33 -2.25
N THR A 292 -6.40 -4.14 -1.20
CA THR A 292 -7.62 -4.62 -0.52
C THR A 292 -7.89 -3.93 0.81
N ARG A 293 -7.02 -3.01 1.22
CA ARG A 293 -7.13 -2.29 2.49
C ARG A 293 -8.05 -1.10 2.38
N LYS A 294 -8.96 -0.96 3.34
CA LYS A 294 -10.00 0.06 3.41
C LYS A 294 -9.72 1.03 4.56
N SER A 295 -10.24 2.25 4.44
CA SER A 295 -10.40 3.19 5.55
C SER A 295 -11.86 3.65 5.65
N GLY A 296 -12.24 4.06 6.86
CA GLY A 296 -13.53 4.72 7.11
C GLY A 296 -13.54 6.20 6.72
N MET A 297 -12.37 6.80 6.46
CA MET A 297 -12.22 8.19 6.06
C MET A 297 -11.55 8.28 4.69
N ASP A 298 -12.15 9.05 3.78
CA ASP A 298 -11.67 9.16 2.39
C ASP A 298 -10.23 9.69 2.29
N ILE A 299 -9.88 10.67 3.12
CA ILE A 299 -8.54 11.27 3.15
C ILE A 299 -7.42 10.28 3.51
N ASP A 300 -7.74 9.18 4.20
CA ASP A 300 -6.74 8.19 4.63
C ASP A 300 -6.22 7.34 3.48
N TYR A 301 -6.93 7.30 2.34
CA TYR A 301 -6.41 6.69 1.12
C TYR A 301 -5.21 7.44 0.53
N ALA A 302 -4.82 8.59 1.10
CA ALA A 302 -3.54 9.24 0.87
C ALA A 302 -2.76 9.42 2.18
N ARG A 303 -3.40 9.98 3.22
CA ARG A 303 -2.75 10.38 4.48
C ARG A 303 -2.00 9.24 5.17
N ALA A 304 -2.54 8.03 5.15
CA ALA A 304 -1.92 6.87 5.81
C ALA A 304 -0.58 6.44 5.19
N PHE A 305 -0.27 6.87 3.97
CA PHE A 305 0.99 6.52 3.30
C PHE A 305 2.12 7.50 3.59
N PHE A 306 1.80 8.70 4.07
CA PHE A 306 2.80 9.74 4.30
C PHE A 306 3.90 9.30 5.29
N PRO A 307 3.55 8.72 6.46
CA PRO A 307 4.56 8.27 7.42
C PRO A 307 5.58 7.27 6.84
N VAL A 308 5.12 6.26 6.11
CA VAL A 308 6.01 5.22 5.52
C VAL A 308 6.80 5.71 4.31
N LEU A 309 6.35 6.79 3.66
CA LEU A 309 7.04 7.45 2.56
C LEU A 309 7.93 8.61 3.03
N GLY A 310 8.08 8.83 4.34
CA GLY A 310 8.86 9.96 4.86
C GLY A 310 8.31 11.33 4.45
N LEU A 311 7.02 11.40 4.09
CA LEU A 311 6.33 12.64 3.74
C LEU A 311 5.61 13.19 4.99
N LYS A 312 5.38 14.51 5.01
CA LYS A 312 4.63 15.18 6.09
C LYS A 312 3.26 15.65 5.61
N TRP A 313 2.20 15.16 6.24
CA TRP A 313 0.82 15.58 5.95
C TRP A 313 0.62 17.02 6.44
N LYS A 314 -0.22 17.80 5.75
CA LYS A 314 -0.56 19.18 6.15
C LYS A 314 -2.06 19.26 6.45
N ALA A 315 -2.42 19.98 7.50
CA ALA A 315 -3.82 20.22 7.84
C ALA A 315 -4.54 20.88 6.66
N GLY A 316 -5.76 20.42 6.37
CA GLY A 316 -6.58 20.90 5.24
C GLY A 316 -6.22 20.32 3.87
N MET A 317 -5.18 19.47 3.76
CA MET A 317 -4.88 18.77 2.52
C MET A 317 -6.00 17.79 2.15
N THR A 318 -6.40 17.77 0.88
CA THR A 318 -7.37 16.78 0.37
C THR A 318 -6.68 15.46 0.01
N ARG A 319 -7.47 14.40 -0.19
CA ARG A 319 -6.95 13.13 -0.73
C ARG A 319 -6.19 13.32 -2.04
N GLU A 320 -6.77 14.06 -2.99
CA GLU A 320 -6.16 14.31 -4.31
C GLU A 320 -4.80 15.00 -4.19
N GLN A 321 -4.72 16.09 -3.41
CA GLN A 321 -3.47 16.80 -3.15
C GLN A 321 -2.43 15.88 -2.48
N GLY A 322 -2.88 15.02 -1.57
CA GLY A 322 -2.04 14.00 -0.94
C GLY A 322 -1.44 13.03 -1.95
N MET A 323 -2.26 12.48 -2.84
CA MET A 323 -1.84 11.55 -3.89
C MET A 323 -0.93 12.23 -4.93
N GLN A 324 -1.24 13.45 -5.35
CA GLN A 324 -0.36 14.26 -6.19
C GLN A 324 1.03 14.39 -5.56
N ARG A 325 1.10 14.68 -4.26
CA ARG A 325 2.38 14.80 -3.55
C ARG A 325 3.14 13.48 -3.50
N ILE A 326 2.45 12.35 -3.30
CA ILE A 326 3.04 11.02 -3.37
C ILE A 326 3.64 10.78 -4.76
N TYR A 327 2.88 11.02 -5.83
CA TYR A 327 3.33 10.75 -7.19
C TYR A 327 4.51 11.61 -7.63
N THR A 328 4.47 12.90 -7.28
CA THR A 328 5.55 13.84 -7.61
C THR A 328 6.82 13.62 -6.80
N SER A 329 6.72 13.05 -5.60
CA SER A 329 7.88 12.67 -4.76
C SER A 329 8.49 11.33 -5.18
N TYR A 330 7.70 10.44 -5.79
CA TYR A 330 8.10 9.08 -6.17
C TYR A 330 7.96 8.83 -7.68
N ARG A 331 8.40 9.79 -8.50
CA ARG A 331 8.20 9.84 -9.97
C ARG A 331 8.49 8.53 -10.69
N CYS A 332 9.70 7.97 -10.48
CA CYS A 332 10.14 6.72 -11.12
C CYS A 332 9.24 5.53 -10.76
N HIS A 333 8.79 5.41 -9.51
CA HIS A 333 7.88 4.34 -9.12
C HIS A 333 6.44 4.60 -9.56
N SER A 334 6.04 5.86 -9.62
CA SER A 334 4.68 6.29 -9.94
C SER A 334 4.38 6.11 -11.42
N SER A 335 5.35 6.36 -12.30
CA SER A 335 5.18 6.14 -13.74
C SER A 335 4.87 4.67 -14.06
N ARG A 336 5.36 3.74 -13.23
CA ARG A 336 5.20 2.28 -13.41
C ARG A 336 3.77 1.78 -13.15
N ILE A 337 2.91 2.64 -12.62
CA ILE A 337 1.54 2.29 -12.23
C ILE A 337 0.49 3.00 -13.09
N ALA A 338 0.90 3.71 -14.15
CA ALA A 338 -0.01 4.41 -15.05
C ALA A 338 -1.08 3.46 -15.62
N CYS A 339 -0.72 2.22 -15.92
CA CYS A 339 -1.62 1.20 -16.47
C CYS A 339 -2.43 0.43 -15.43
N PHE A 340 -2.52 0.86 -14.17
CA PHE A 340 -3.41 0.19 -13.22
C PHE A 340 -4.85 0.65 -13.41
N TYR A 341 -5.76 -0.32 -13.39
CA TYR A 341 -7.21 -0.18 -13.43
C TYR A 341 -7.81 -0.29 -12.03
N GLY A 342 -9.04 0.20 -11.84
CA GLY A 342 -9.84 -0.08 -10.64
C GLY A 342 -10.20 1.16 -9.81
N ALA A 343 -9.43 2.23 -9.94
CA ALA A 343 -9.75 3.55 -9.39
C ALA A 343 -9.87 4.60 -10.51
N PRO A 344 -10.71 5.63 -10.32
CA PRO A 344 -10.70 6.81 -11.19
C PRO A 344 -9.32 7.46 -11.25
N ARG A 345 -9.16 8.36 -12.21
CA ARG A 345 -7.95 9.17 -12.36
C ARG A 345 -7.97 10.42 -11.49
N LEU A 346 -6.79 10.99 -11.22
CA LEU A 346 -6.71 12.29 -10.56
C LEU A 346 -7.26 13.39 -11.47
N ASN A 347 -8.02 14.32 -10.90
CA ASN A 347 -8.42 15.54 -11.61
C ASN A 347 -7.32 16.61 -11.62
N ILE A 348 -6.28 16.42 -10.81
CA ILE A 348 -5.09 17.28 -10.73
C ILE A 348 -3.86 16.52 -11.24
N MET A 349 -2.77 17.24 -11.48
CA MET A 349 -1.55 16.64 -12.03
C MET A 349 -0.88 15.71 -11.00
N PRO A 350 -0.44 14.49 -11.37
CA PRO A 350 -0.54 13.88 -12.69
C PRO A 350 -1.89 13.16 -12.93
N ALA A 351 -2.66 13.61 -13.91
CA ALA A 351 -4.00 13.10 -14.20
C ALA A 351 -4.01 11.68 -14.77
N TRP A 352 -2.93 11.20 -15.36
CA TRP A 352 -2.84 9.78 -15.75
C TRP A 352 -2.82 8.82 -14.54
N ALA A 353 -2.52 9.33 -13.34
CA ALA A 353 -2.33 8.48 -12.16
C ALA A 353 -3.66 8.13 -11.47
N PRO A 354 -3.75 6.96 -10.82
CA PRO A 354 -4.93 6.60 -10.04
C PRO A 354 -5.23 7.54 -8.87
N LEU A 355 -6.50 7.73 -8.56
CA LEU A 355 -6.97 8.55 -7.43
C LEU A 355 -6.72 7.90 -6.07
N THR A 356 -6.65 6.57 -6.01
CA THR A 356 -6.32 5.79 -4.80
C THR A 356 -5.55 4.53 -5.19
N PHE A 357 -4.86 3.92 -4.22
CA PHE A 357 -4.26 2.58 -4.40
C PHE A 357 -5.22 1.42 -4.12
N ASN A 358 -6.41 1.72 -3.59
CA ASN A 358 -7.40 0.70 -3.25
C ASN A 358 -8.09 0.17 -4.52
N ASN A 359 -8.32 -1.14 -4.55
CA ASN A 359 -8.89 -1.93 -5.63
C ASN A 359 -8.15 -1.81 -6.97
N LEU A 360 -6.87 -1.44 -6.93
CA LEU A 360 -6.08 -1.38 -8.15
C LEU A 360 -5.71 -2.80 -8.62
N GLU A 361 -5.93 -3.04 -9.90
CA GLU A 361 -5.61 -4.27 -10.61
C GLU A 361 -4.76 -3.92 -11.84
N GLY A 362 -3.73 -4.72 -12.10
CA GLY A 362 -2.82 -4.49 -13.20
C GLY A 362 -1.44 -5.08 -12.94
N PHE A 363 -0.49 -4.69 -13.77
CA PHE A 363 0.90 -5.11 -13.66
C PHE A 363 1.80 -3.88 -13.62
N VAL A 364 2.93 -4.04 -12.94
CA VAL A 364 3.95 -3.01 -12.85
C VAL A 364 4.70 -2.95 -14.18
N THR A 365 4.68 -1.78 -14.83
CA THR A 365 5.44 -1.57 -16.07
C THR A 365 6.91 -1.27 -15.77
N SER A 366 7.72 -1.26 -16.83
CA SER A 366 9.05 -0.64 -16.78
C SER A 366 8.92 0.84 -16.42
N PRO A 367 9.91 1.43 -15.72
CA PRO A 367 9.96 2.87 -15.51
C PRO A 367 9.80 3.61 -16.84
N MET A 368 9.04 4.70 -16.80
CA MET A 368 8.83 5.60 -17.93
C MET A 368 9.57 6.90 -17.62
N GLU A 369 9.98 7.61 -18.66
CA GLU A 369 10.69 8.87 -18.49
C GLU A 369 9.71 9.93 -17.98
N TRP A 370 10.06 10.59 -16.88
CA TRP A 370 9.23 11.66 -16.32
C TRP A 370 9.70 13.00 -16.89
N GLU A 371 8.85 13.62 -17.71
CA GLU A 371 9.07 14.93 -18.31
C GLU A 371 8.25 16.00 -17.60
N ASP A 372 8.52 17.28 -17.90
CA ASP A 372 7.74 18.38 -17.33
C ASP A 372 6.27 18.37 -17.77
N ARG A 373 5.99 17.80 -18.94
CA ARG A 373 4.65 17.75 -19.54
C ARG A 373 3.92 16.43 -19.31
N GLY A 374 4.61 15.36 -18.91
CA GLY A 374 4.01 14.04 -18.87
C GLY A 374 4.99 12.92 -18.53
N ILE A 375 4.55 11.68 -18.77
CA ILE A 375 5.43 10.51 -18.76
C ILE A 375 5.56 9.94 -20.17
N ARG A 376 6.80 9.71 -20.63
CA ARG A 376 7.08 9.11 -21.95
C ARG A 376 7.44 7.65 -21.81
N GLY A 377 6.82 6.82 -22.65
CA GLY A 377 7.06 5.39 -22.67
C GLY A 377 6.67 4.75 -23.98
N GLU A 378 6.90 3.45 -24.05
CA GLU A 378 6.47 2.60 -25.17
C GLU A 378 5.06 2.09 -24.94
N TRP A 379 4.19 2.28 -25.91
CA TRP A 379 2.77 1.94 -25.83
C TRP A 379 2.32 1.17 -27.07
N TYR A 380 1.33 0.32 -26.87
CA TYR A 380 0.56 -0.29 -27.96
C TYR A 380 -0.73 0.51 -28.11
N ALA A 381 -0.86 1.16 -29.26
CA ALA A 381 -1.96 2.06 -29.56
C ALA A 381 -2.93 1.42 -30.56
N VAL A 382 -4.22 1.62 -30.32
CA VAL A 382 -5.28 1.26 -31.27
C VAL A 382 -6.22 2.43 -31.39
N ARG A 383 -6.48 2.87 -32.62
CA ARG A 383 -7.45 3.92 -32.88
C ARG A 383 -8.87 3.40 -32.66
N ILE A 384 -9.69 4.18 -31.95
CA ILE A 384 -11.11 3.87 -31.73
C ILE A 384 -11.90 4.58 -32.83
N LEU A 385 -12.71 3.83 -33.57
CA LEU A 385 -13.49 4.34 -34.70
C LEU A 385 -14.86 4.86 -34.25
N LYS A 386 -15.57 4.10 -33.42
CA LYS A 386 -16.89 4.47 -32.91
C LYS A 386 -17.26 3.68 -31.67
N THR A 387 -18.20 4.22 -30.90
CA THR A 387 -18.90 3.50 -29.84
C THR A 387 -20.12 2.81 -30.43
N VAL A 388 -20.21 1.48 -30.29
CA VAL A 388 -21.38 0.69 -30.68
C VAL A 388 -22.46 0.84 -29.62
N HIS A 389 -22.11 0.56 -28.36
CA HIS A 389 -23.00 0.65 -27.22
C HIS A 389 -22.27 1.16 -25.97
N THR A 390 -23.01 1.84 -25.10
CA THR A 390 -22.57 2.14 -23.74
C THR A 390 -23.68 1.71 -22.80
N PHE A 391 -23.35 0.87 -21.82
CA PHE A 391 -24.32 0.39 -20.84
C PHE A 391 -23.68 0.26 -19.46
N VAL A 392 -24.53 0.15 -18.44
CA VAL A 392 -24.11 -0.05 -17.05
C VAL A 392 -24.33 -1.51 -16.68
N ASN A 393 -23.28 -2.19 -16.25
CA ASN A 393 -23.32 -3.58 -15.75
C ASN A 393 -22.73 -3.64 -14.34
N ALA A 394 -23.53 -4.05 -13.36
CA ALA A 394 -23.11 -4.15 -11.95
C ALA A 394 -22.41 -2.88 -11.43
N ALA A 395 -23.02 -1.71 -11.70
CA ALA A 395 -22.50 -0.37 -11.41
C ALA A 395 -21.21 0.03 -12.16
N ARG A 396 -20.78 -0.73 -13.18
CA ARG A 396 -19.64 -0.38 -14.04
C ARG A 396 -20.11 0.08 -15.40
N PHE A 397 -19.48 1.12 -15.95
CA PHE A 397 -19.68 1.50 -17.35
C PHE A 397 -18.93 0.55 -18.27
N VAL A 398 -19.60 0.06 -19.30
CA VAL A 398 -19.02 -0.78 -20.34
C VAL A 398 -19.16 -0.08 -21.67
N PHE A 399 -18.04 0.10 -22.35
CA PHE A 399 -17.97 0.53 -23.74
C PHE A 399 -17.85 -0.68 -24.64
N GLU A 400 -18.71 -0.77 -25.64
CA GLU A 400 -18.51 -1.63 -26.80
C GLU A 400 -18.01 -0.75 -27.95
N LEU A 401 -16.77 -0.99 -28.39
CA LEU A 401 -16.02 -0.12 -29.28
C LEU A 401 -15.70 -0.85 -30.58
N THR A 402 -15.84 -0.17 -31.72
CA THR A 402 -15.20 -0.61 -32.97
C THR A 402 -13.83 0.04 -33.04
N VAL A 403 -12.80 -0.76 -33.31
CA VAL A 403 -11.41 -0.29 -33.39
C VAL A 403 -10.84 -0.48 -34.79
N ASP A 404 -9.85 0.35 -35.15
CA ASP A 404 -9.17 0.29 -36.44
C ASP A 404 -8.24 -0.93 -36.48
N CYS A 405 -8.79 -2.06 -36.96
CA CYS A 405 -8.12 -3.35 -36.99
C CYS A 405 -8.57 -4.13 -38.23
N PRO A 406 -7.69 -4.89 -38.91
CA PRO A 406 -8.03 -5.63 -40.13
C PRO A 406 -9.21 -6.61 -40.01
N SER A 407 -9.59 -7.02 -38.79
CA SER A 407 -10.59 -8.06 -38.53
C SER A 407 -11.97 -7.54 -38.09
N ASP A 408 -12.26 -6.23 -38.28
CA ASP A 408 -13.51 -5.56 -37.87
C ASP A 408 -13.97 -5.99 -36.46
N THR A 409 -13.09 -5.78 -35.49
CA THR A 409 -13.25 -6.33 -34.14
C THR A 409 -14.02 -5.36 -33.24
N SER A 410 -15.16 -5.82 -32.72
CA SER A 410 -15.79 -5.20 -31.55
C SER A 410 -14.96 -5.52 -30.30
N LEU A 411 -14.72 -4.49 -29.48
CA LEU A 411 -13.96 -4.55 -28.25
C LEU A 411 -14.79 -4.07 -27.07
N GLN A 412 -14.93 -4.91 -26.05
CA GLN A 412 -15.51 -4.48 -24.78
C GLN A 412 -14.43 -3.91 -23.87
N CYS A 413 -14.67 -2.72 -23.33
CA CYS A 413 -13.85 -2.04 -22.33
C CYS A 413 -14.71 -1.73 -21.11
N VAL A 414 -14.28 -2.19 -19.93
CA VAL A 414 -15.00 -2.04 -18.66
C VAL A 414 -14.28 -1.00 -17.82
N CYS A 415 -14.98 0.08 -17.45
CA CYS A 415 -14.46 1.15 -16.60
C CYS A 415 -14.44 0.75 -15.13
N ALA A 416 -13.79 1.58 -14.29
CA ALA A 416 -13.81 1.39 -12.84
C ALA A 416 -15.26 1.52 -12.29
N PRO A 417 -15.61 0.83 -11.18
CA PRO A 417 -16.97 0.88 -10.61
C PRO A 417 -17.44 2.26 -10.16
N ASN A 418 -16.52 3.19 -9.92
CA ASN A 418 -16.82 4.54 -9.42
C ASN A 418 -16.35 5.62 -10.41
N GLU A 419 -16.30 5.29 -11.70
CA GLU A 419 -15.88 6.26 -12.72
C GLU A 419 -16.90 7.39 -12.86
N ASN A 420 -16.40 8.60 -13.12
CA ASN A 420 -17.25 9.77 -13.22
C ASN A 420 -18.07 9.76 -14.54
N LYS A 421 -19.38 10.03 -14.46
CA LYS A 421 -20.26 10.21 -15.62
C LYS A 421 -19.74 11.27 -16.60
N GLU A 422 -19.19 12.37 -16.09
CA GLU A 422 -18.61 13.41 -16.95
C GLU A 422 -17.41 12.87 -17.75
N VAL A 423 -16.58 12.01 -17.15
CA VAL A 423 -15.47 11.33 -17.85
C VAL A 423 -16.01 10.41 -18.94
N ILE A 424 -17.07 9.65 -18.66
CA ILE A 424 -17.71 8.77 -19.65
C ILE A 424 -18.27 9.57 -20.83
N GLN A 425 -18.94 10.70 -20.57
CA GLN A 425 -19.47 11.59 -21.60
C GLN A 425 -18.35 12.22 -22.43
N ALA A 426 -17.26 12.64 -21.79
CA ALA A 426 -16.11 13.20 -22.49
C ALA A 426 -15.45 12.17 -23.41
N VAL A 427 -15.27 10.93 -22.95
CA VAL A 427 -14.76 9.83 -23.78
C VAL A 427 -15.65 9.58 -25.01
N GLN A 428 -16.97 9.61 -24.86
CA GLN A 428 -17.89 9.47 -25.99
C GLN A 428 -17.71 10.60 -27.00
N ALA A 429 -17.65 11.85 -26.53
CA ALA A 429 -17.44 13.02 -27.37
C ALA A 429 -16.10 12.98 -28.13
N THR A 430 -15.01 12.49 -27.51
CA THR A 430 -13.71 12.36 -28.20
C THR A 430 -13.69 11.24 -29.22
N ILE A 431 -14.46 10.16 -28.99
CA ILE A 431 -14.65 9.08 -29.97
C ILE A 431 -15.38 9.62 -31.21
N GLU A 432 -16.45 10.41 -31.02
CA GLU A 432 -17.20 11.03 -32.12
C GLU A 432 -16.34 11.99 -32.95
N ARG A 433 -15.38 12.67 -32.33
CA ARG A 433 -14.38 13.53 -33.01
C ARG A 433 -13.28 12.72 -33.71
N GLY A 434 -13.23 11.40 -33.55
CA GLY A 434 -12.22 10.54 -34.16
C GLY A 434 -10.80 10.69 -33.60
N ARG A 435 -10.67 11.23 -32.38
CA ARG A 435 -9.39 11.50 -31.69
C ARG A 435 -9.05 10.50 -30.58
N SER A 436 -9.91 9.51 -30.35
CA SER A 436 -9.74 8.55 -29.25
C SER A 436 -8.87 7.36 -29.61
N TYR A 437 -8.04 6.96 -28.66
CA TYR A 437 -7.19 5.78 -28.74
C TYR A 437 -7.33 4.93 -27.49
N LEU A 438 -7.10 3.64 -27.65
CA LEU A 438 -6.85 2.71 -26.57
C LEU A 438 -5.35 2.47 -26.49
N LEU A 439 -4.76 2.75 -25.32
CA LEU A 439 -3.34 2.48 -25.06
C LEU A 439 -3.18 1.32 -24.09
N THR A 440 -2.27 0.39 -24.39
CA THR A 440 -1.87 -0.70 -23.49
C THR A 440 -0.34 -0.73 -23.37
N ALA A 441 0.19 -1.19 -22.22
CA ALA A 441 1.63 -1.35 -22.02
C ALA A 441 2.15 -2.76 -22.40
N GLN A 442 1.26 -3.64 -22.86
CA GLN A 442 1.58 -5.02 -23.25
C GLN A 442 0.90 -5.35 -24.57
N PRO A 443 1.58 -6.08 -25.48
CA PRO A 443 0.99 -6.47 -26.75
C PRO A 443 -0.13 -7.49 -26.55
N SER A 444 -1.14 -7.45 -27.43
CA SER A 444 -2.21 -8.44 -27.50
C SER A 444 -1.73 -9.87 -27.78
N THR A 445 -0.52 -10.04 -28.34
CA THR A 445 0.09 -11.34 -28.67
C THR A 445 0.91 -11.95 -27.53
N GLY A 446 1.03 -11.27 -26.39
CA GLY A 446 1.82 -11.73 -25.26
C GLY A 446 1.32 -13.06 -24.67
N MET A 447 2.22 -14.03 -24.55
CA MET A 447 2.00 -15.36 -23.95
C MET A 447 1.73 -15.36 -22.43
N LEU A 448 1.85 -14.21 -21.76
CA LEU A 448 1.66 -14.11 -20.31
C LEU A 448 0.18 -14.21 -19.97
N ASP A 449 -0.21 -15.40 -19.48
CA ASP A 449 -1.49 -15.80 -18.92
C ASP A 449 -2.72 -15.18 -19.58
N GLN A 450 -3.26 -15.90 -20.58
CA GLN A 450 -4.61 -15.72 -21.18
C GLN A 450 -5.77 -15.70 -20.16
N GLU A 451 -5.44 -15.83 -18.88
CA GLU A 451 -6.35 -15.83 -17.77
C GLU A 451 -6.85 -14.42 -17.43
N TYR A 452 -6.06 -13.35 -17.55
CA TYR A 452 -6.48 -12.03 -17.04
C TYR A 452 -7.04 -11.11 -18.11
N ALA A 453 -7.94 -10.19 -17.69
CA ALA A 453 -8.34 -9.08 -18.53
C ALA A 453 -7.11 -8.21 -18.81
N ARG A 454 -6.92 -7.78 -20.06
CA ARG A 454 -5.88 -6.82 -20.39
C ARG A 454 -6.26 -5.47 -19.78
N ILE A 455 -5.27 -4.70 -19.35
CA ILE A 455 -5.53 -3.34 -18.87
C ILE A 455 -5.08 -2.34 -19.92
N GLY A 456 -5.93 -1.37 -20.20
CA GLY A 456 -5.64 -0.27 -21.10
C GLY A 456 -6.09 1.07 -20.53
N MET A 457 -5.85 2.12 -21.29
CA MET A 457 -6.32 3.47 -21.00
C MET A 457 -7.03 4.03 -22.21
N LEU A 458 -8.18 4.66 -21.98
CA LEU A 458 -8.86 5.47 -22.99
C LEU A 458 -8.26 6.86 -22.94
N VAL A 459 -7.72 7.29 -24.08
CA VAL A 459 -7.01 8.56 -24.20
C VAL A 459 -7.51 9.34 -25.41
N GLU A 460 -7.31 10.65 -25.39
CA GLU A 460 -7.43 11.51 -26.56
C GLU A 460 -6.05 11.92 -27.04
N ARG A 461 -5.83 11.82 -28.36
CA ARG A 461 -4.63 12.37 -29.00
C ARG A 461 -4.69 13.90 -28.94
N ALA A 462 -3.64 14.49 -28.38
CA ALA A 462 -3.54 15.93 -28.29
C ALA A 462 -3.22 16.56 -29.66
N GLU A 463 -3.69 17.79 -29.85
CA GLU A 463 -3.28 18.63 -30.98
C GLU A 463 -1.85 19.13 -30.72
N VAL A 464 -0.91 18.55 -31.45
CA VAL A 464 0.50 18.93 -31.51
C VAL A 464 0.88 19.09 -32.97
N ASN A 465 1.98 19.79 -33.26
CA ASN A 465 2.46 19.91 -34.63
C ASN A 465 2.71 18.52 -35.23
N GLU A 466 2.56 18.35 -36.54
CA GLU A 466 2.76 17.04 -37.21
C GLU A 466 4.17 16.47 -36.99
N GLU A 467 5.14 17.34 -36.70
CA GLU A 467 6.52 16.98 -36.38
C GLU A 467 6.71 16.49 -34.94
N ASP A 468 5.75 16.73 -34.05
CA ASP A 468 5.82 16.29 -32.66
C ASP A 468 5.44 14.82 -32.50
N ALA A 469 6.16 14.13 -31.60
CA ALA A 469 5.83 12.78 -31.19
C ALA A 469 4.41 12.71 -30.60
N PHE A 470 3.73 11.56 -30.77
CA PHE A 470 2.37 11.36 -30.28
C PHE A 470 2.26 11.68 -28.78
N GLU A 471 1.43 12.68 -28.45
CA GLU A 471 1.01 13.00 -27.08
C GLU A 471 -0.46 12.65 -26.86
N ALA A 472 -0.78 12.18 -25.64
CA ALA A 472 -2.13 11.79 -25.29
C ALA A 472 -2.53 12.26 -23.88
N ALA A 473 -3.79 12.65 -23.73
CA ALA A 473 -4.42 12.96 -22.45
C ALA A 473 -5.27 11.78 -21.99
N VAL A 474 -5.11 11.35 -20.73
CA VAL A 474 -5.79 10.15 -20.19
C VAL A 474 -7.14 10.54 -19.60
N TYR A 475 -8.20 9.83 -20.01
CA TYR A 475 -9.51 9.94 -19.38
C TYR A 475 -9.68 8.93 -18.25
N CYS A 476 -9.54 7.64 -18.56
CA CYS A 476 -9.75 6.57 -17.60
C CYS A 476 -8.95 5.31 -17.93
N ALA A 477 -8.81 4.44 -16.93
CA ALA A 477 -8.32 3.08 -17.10
C ALA A 477 -9.49 2.15 -17.43
N VAL A 478 -9.25 1.15 -18.26
CA VAL A 478 -10.24 0.13 -18.61
C VAL A 478 -9.68 -1.28 -18.52
N ALA A 479 -10.51 -2.22 -18.09
CA ALA A 479 -10.27 -3.64 -18.23
C ALA A 479 -10.88 -4.13 -19.54
N ILE A 480 -10.10 -4.91 -20.30
CA ILE A 480 -10.44 -5.43 -21.62
C ILE A 480 -10.58 -6.95 -21.48
N PRO A 481 -11.80 -7.47 -21.27
CA PRO A 481 -12.02 -8.92 -21.15
C PRO A 481 -11.80 -9.67 -22.48
N SER A 482 -11.82 -8.97 -23.62
CA SER A 482 -11.68 -9.60 -24.93
C SER A 482 -10.26 -10.11 -25.19
N ARG A 483 -10.18 -11.33 -25.74
CA ARG A 483 -8.95 -12.02 -26.15
C ARG A 483 -8.56 -11.76 -27.59
N SER A 484 -9.31 -10.93 -28.32
CA SER A 484 -9.00 -10.65 -29.72
C SER A 484 -7.64 -9.98 -29.85
N GLN A 485 -6.85 -10.45 -30.82
CA GLN A 485 -5.67 -9.73 -31.26
C GLN A 485 -6.11 -8.35 -31.74
N LEU A 486 -5.46 -7.33 -31.22
CA LEU A 486 -5.68 -5.97 -31.65
C LEU A 486 -4.56 -5.66 -32.64
N GLY A 487 -4.88 -5.03 -33.77
CA GLY A 487 -3.89 -4.52 -34.73
C GLY A 487 -3.11 -3.33 -34.17
N GLU A 488 -2.48 -3.52 -33.01
CA GLU A 488 -1.79 -2.49 -32.25
C GLU A 488 -0.52 -2.01 -32.96
N SER A 489 -0.38 -0.70 -33.11
CA SER A 489 0.91 -0.08 -33.44
C SER A 489 1.71 0.13 -32.15
N LYS A 490 3.00 -0.21 -32.17
CA LYS A 490 3.88 0.11 -31.05
C LYS A 490 4.50 1.49 -31.29
N GLU A 491 4.28 2.42 -30.37
CA GLU A 491 4.65 3.82 -30.51
C GLU A 491 5.21 4.38 -29.20
N THR A 492 6.14 5.33 -29.31
CA THR A 492 6.62 6.12 -28.16
C THR A 492 5.66 7.28 -27.93
N ILE A 493 4.91 7.25 -26.82
CA ILE A 493 3.85 8.23 -26.52
C ILE A 493 4.15 8.97 -25.22
N LEU A 494 3.92 10.28 -25.22
CA LEU A 494 3.91 11.11 -24.02
C LEU A 494 2.49 11.17 -23.43
N LEU A 495 2.29 10.61 -22.25
CA LEU A 495 1.06 10.79 -21.49
C LEU A 495 1.12 12.07 -20.67
N ARG A 496 0.28 13.03 -21.04
CA ARG A 496 0.22 14.34 -20.41
C ARG A 496 -0.11 14.25 -18.92
N HIS A 497 0.54 15.06 -18.10
CA HIS A 497 0.24 15.18 -16.67
C HIS A 497 -1.13 15.82 -16.39
N TRP A 498 -1.74 16.45 -17.37
CA TRP A 498 -2.93 17.30 -17.22
C TRP A 498 -4.20 16.48 -17.48
N SER A 499 -5.27 16.82 -16.77
CA SER A 499 -6.56 16.19 -17.00
C SER A 499 -7.25 16.87 -18.18
N PRO A 500 -7.77 16.13 -19.16
CA PRO A 500 -8.61 16.71 -20.20
C PRO A 500 -9.97 17.19 -19.67
N MET A 501 -10.29 16.88 -18.40
CA MET A 501 -11.55 17.26 -17.74
C MET A 501 -11.51 18.61 -17.04
N VAL A 502 -10.33 19.22 -16.85
CA VAL A 502 -10.22 20.54 -16.21
C VAL A 502 -10.06 21.58 -17.32
N GLU A 503 -10.97 22.57 -17.32
CA GLU A 503 -11.04 23.60 -18.36
C GLU A 503 -9.74 24.43 -18.45
N ASP A 504 -9.46 24.82 -19.69
CA ASP A 504 -8.29 25.56 -20.17
C ASP A 504 -6.94 24.82 -20.11
N ASP A 505 -6.68 24.08 -21.19
CA ASP A 505 -5.32 23.68 -21.61
C ASP A 505 -4.39 24.89 -21.85
N LEU A 506 -4.84 26.13 -21.57
CA LEU A 506 -4.11 27.37 -21.73
C LEU A 506 -2.73 27.32 -21.10
N TYR A 507 -2.57 26.71 -19.91
CA TYR A 507 -1.25 26.59 -19.28
C TYR A 507 -0.30 25.68 -20.07
N ASN A 508 -0.81 24.61 -20.70
CA ASN A 508 0.03 23.72 -21.52
C ASN A 508 0.18 24.20 -22.92
N GLN A 509 -0.82 24.85 -23.50
CA GLN A 509 -0.69 25.60 -24.73
C GLN A 509 0.37 26.67 -24.54
N VAL A 510 0.34 27.44 -23.45
CA VAL A 510 1.39 28.42 -23.11
C VAL A 510 2.73 27.74 -22.87
N LYS A 511 2.82 26.65 -22.09
CA LYS A 511 4.09 25.92 -21.91
C LYS A 511 4.62 25.31 -23.21
N TYR A 512 3.75 24.80 -24.07
CA TYR A 512 4.09 24.24 -25.38
C TYR A 512 4.53 25.34 -26.33
N ILE A 513 3.83 26.47 -26.37
CA ILE A 513 4.22 27.67 -27.10
C ILE A 513 5.58 28.15 -26.60
N LEU A 514 5.79 28.26 -25.29
CA LEU A 514 7.09 28.65 -24.71
C LEU A 514 8.20 27.63 -24.98
N TYR A 515 7.88 26.34 -24.98
CA TYR A 515 8.82 25.26 -25.29
C TYR A 515 9.23 25.28 -26.76
N THR A 516 8.25 25.38 -27.67
CA THR A 516 8.49 25.45 -29.13
C THR A 516 9.14 26.77 -29.55
N GLN A 517 8.83 27.89 -28.89
CA GLN A 517 9.46 29.19 -29.15
C GLN A 517 10.84 29.35 -28.46
N GLY A 518 11.16 28.50 -27.48
CA GLY A 518 12.36 28.60 -26.64
C GLY A 518 13.61 27.86 -27.14
N MET A 519 13.52 27.06 -28.21
CA MET A 519 14.67 26.31 -28.75
C MET A 519 15.36 26.95 -29.96
N ASP A 520 14.80 28.02 -30.55
CA ASP A 520 15.44 28.74 -31.68
C ASP A 520 16.31 29.94 -31.25
N SER A 521 16.54 30.14 -29.95
CA SER A 521 17.30 31.30 -29.44
C SER A 521 18.34 30.97 -28.36
N GLN A 522 19.17 29.95 -28.60
CA GLN A 522 20.51 29.92 -28.02
C GLN A 522 21.52 30.34 -29.08
N PRO A 523 22.05 31.58 -29.07
CA PRO A 523 23.26 31.88 -29.80
C PRO A 523 24.43 31.14 -29.14
N SER A 524 25.05 30.27 -29.93
CA SER A 524 26.41 29.82 -29.73
C SER A 524 27.33 31.04 -29.58
N SER A 525 27.77 31.34 -28.35
CA SER A 525 29.11 31.80 -27.97
C SER A 525 29.13 32.63 -26.68
N ALA A 526 30.16 32.38 -25.88
CA ALA A 526 30.73 33.23 -24.84
C ALA A 526 29.90 33.46 -23.54
N LEU A 527 30.29 32.76 -22.47
CA LEU A 527 31.11 33.37 -21.40
C LEU A 527 31.53 32.33 -20.35
N GLN A 528 32.84 32.23 -20.15
CA GLN A 528 33.52 31.65 -19.01
C GLN A 528 33.44 32.61 -17.81
N HIS A 529 33.60 32.05 -16.60
CA HIS A 529 33.78 32.72 -15.29
C HIS A 529 32.52 33.45 -14.77
N GLU A 530 32.08 33.34 -13.52
CA GLU A 530 32.81 33.23 -12.25
C GLU A 530 32.06 32.38 -11.21
N SER A 531 32.84 31.73 -10.35
CA SER A 531 32.42 31.10 -9.10
C SER A 531 32.98 31.95 -7.95
N GLN A 532 32.13 32.47 -7.06
CA GLN A 532 32.44 32.90 -5.68
C GLN A 532 31.14 33.46 -5.05
N SER A 533 30.59 32.85 -3.99
CA SER A 533 30.96 33.00 -2.56
C SER A 533 30.28 34.18 -1.86
N THR A 534 29.30 33.90 -1.01
CA THR A 534 28.88 34.72 0.15
C THR A 534 28.39 33.76 1.26
N HIS A 535 29.24 33.34 2.19
CA HIS A 535 29.52 33.91 3.52
C HIS A 535 28.30 34.28 4.39
N GLU A 536 28.06 33.45 5.41
CA GLU A 536 27.36 33.76 6.65
C GLU A 536 28.25 34.59 7.60
N PRO A 537 27.68 35.43 8.50
CA PRO A 537 28.43 36.09 9.55
C PRO A 537 28.39 35.30 10.87
N HIS A 538 29.57 35.12 11.46
CA HIS A 538 29.76 34.71 12.85
C HIS A 538 30.19 35.94 13.66
N ASP A 539 29.50 36.23 14.77
CA ASP A 539 30.00 37.09 15.84
C ASP A 539 30.81 36.25 16.83
N SER A 540 31.97 36.79 17.19
CA SER A 540 32.99 36.27 18.11
C SER A 540 33.03 37.11 19.39
N ILE A 541 33.23 36.47 20.55
CA ILE A 541 34.03 37.01 21.67
C ILE A 541 34.76 35.84 22.38
N ASP A 542 36.09 35.83 22.22
CA ASP A 542 37.23 35.58 23.13
C ASP A 542 37.15 34.52 24.26
N ASP A 543 38.18 33.76 24.64
CA ASP A 543 39.53 33.33 24.18
C ASP A 543 40.06 32.39 25.34
N PRO A 544 41.35 32.06 25.48
CA PRO A 544 42.14 31.00 24.83
C PRO A 544 42.55 29.83 25.77
N ALA A 545 43.03 28.72 25.20
CA ALA A 545 44.42 28.25 25.36
C ALA A 545 44.66 26.78 24.96
N SER A 546 45.73 26.59 24.17
CA SER A 546 46.59 25.40 24.03
C SER A 546 46.17 24.34 22.99
N ALA A 547 47.02 23.73 22.15
CA ALA A 547 48.34 24.00 21.59
C ALA A 547 48.68 22.80 20.66
N ILE A 548 48.98 23.08 19.38
CA ILE A 548 50.08 22.56 18.54
C ILE A 548 50.16 21.04 18.16
N ILE A 549 50.57 20.81 16.89
CA ILE A 549 51.32 19.68 16.25
C ILE A 549 50.46 18.85 15.26
N THR A 550 50.36 19.22 13.98
CA THR A 550 51.21 18.96 12.78
C THR A 550 51.17 17.56 12.15
N THR A 551 50.75 17.56 10.86
CA THR A 551 51.29 16.86 9.67
C THR A 551 51.35 15.33 9.61
N HIS A 552 50.65 14.73 8.63
CA HIS A 552 51.23 14.27 7.35
C HIS A 552 50.22 13.47 6.51
N SER A 553 50.01 13.89 5.25
CA SER A 553 49.66 13.02 4.12
C SER A 553 50.96 12.41 3.56
N PRO A 554 50.93 11.29 2.80
CA PRO A 554 50.67 11.43 1.37
C PRO A 554 49.98 10.24 0.65
N SER A 555 49.49 10.59 -0.56
CA SER A 555 49.47 9.82 -1.82
C SER A 555 48.56 8.60 -2.01
N SER A 556 47.57 8.80 -2.88
CA SER A 556 46.88 7.81 -3.72
C SER A 556 47.79 7.18 -4.78
N PRO A 557 47.33 6.13 -5.48
CA PRO A 557 46.90 6.40 -6.86
C PRO A 557 45.59 5.71 -7.30
N GLN A 558 45.12 6.23 -8.43
CA GLN A 558 43.87 6.05 -9.15
C GLN A 558 43.52 4.60 -9.54
N ALA A 559 42.21 4.30 -9.53
CA ALA A 559 41.60 3.31 -10.42
C ALA A 559 40.21 3.80 -10.88
N SER A 560 40.00 3.72 -12.18
CA SER A 560 38.85 4.12 -12.98
C SER A 560 37.53 3.47 -12.55
N ARG A 561 36.48 4.28 -12.37
CA ARG A 561 35.08 3.82 -12.26
C ARG A 561 34.43 3.79 -13.64
N GLY A 562 34.00 2.61 -14.08
CA GLY A 562 32.93 2.46 -15.09
C GLY A 562 31.64 2.00 -14.38
N PRO A 563 30.44 2.32 -14.89
CA PRO A 563 29.19 1.93 -14.25
C PRO A 563 28.87 0.47 -14.59
N ALA A 564 28.74 -0.35 -13.56
CA ALA A 564 28.30 -1.74 -13.67
C ALA A 564 26.92 -1.88 -12.99
N ASP A 565 25.86 -1.72 -13.78
CA ASP A 565 24.54 -2.27 -13.45
C ASP A 565 24.28 -3.45 -14.39
N ARG A 566 24.74 -4.64 -13.96
CA ARG A 566 24.33 -5.92 -14.52
C ARG A 566 23.30 -6.54 -13.58
N LEU A 567 22.03 -6.48 -13.98
CA LEU A 567 20.99 -7.37 -13.46
C LEU A 567 21.39 -8.82 -13.80
N LEU A 568 21.69 -9.60 -12.75
CA LEU A 568 21.94 -11.04 -12.84
C LEU A 568 20.60 -11.75 -13.06
N MET A 569 20.36 -12.17 -14.31
CA MET A 569 19.51 -13.34 -14.58
C MET A 569 20.25 -14.59 -14.09
N PRO A 570 19.59 -15.56 -13.44
CA PRO A 570 20.21 -16.85 -13.15
C PRO A 570 20.46 -17.63 -14.45
N PRO A 571 21.57 -18.38 -14.56
CA PRO A 571 21.84 -19.20 -15.74
C PRO A 571 20.79 -20.32 -15.88
N PRO A 572 20.52 -20.80 -17.10
CA PRO A 572 19.59 -21.91 -17.32
C PRO A 572 20.10 -23.19 -16.65
N LEU A 573 19.19 -23.89 -15.97
CA LEU A 573 19.46 -25.18 -15.34
C LEU A 573 19.86 -26.22 -16.41
N PRO A 574 20.87 -27.08 -16.13
CA PRO A 574 21.22 -28.16 -17.04
C PRO A 574 20.10 -29.19 -17.15
N PRO A 575 19.98 -29.90 -18.29
CA PRO A 575 18.91 -30.87 -18.52
C PRO A 575 18.99 -32.03 -17.52
N ARG A 576 17.85 -32.37 -16.91
CA ARG A 576 17.69 -33.51 -16.00
C ARG A 576 18.03 -34.82 -16.72
N ARG A 577 19.00 -35.59 -16.20
CA ARG A 577 19.19 -37.00 -16.55
C ARG A 577 18.02 -37.84 -15.99
N PRO A 578 17.57 -38.88 -16.73
CA PRO A 578 16.56 -39.80 -16.23
C PRO A 578 17.11 -40.62 -15.06
N SER A 579 16.38 -40.62 -13.94
CA SER A 579 16.69 -41.43 -12.76
C SER A 579 16.30 -42.90 -13.02
N GLN A 580 17.30 -43.75 -13.19
CA GLN A 580 17.17 -45.20 -12.99
C GLN A 580 17.69 -45.54 -11.59
N SER A 581 16.80 -46.00 -10.71
CA SER A 581 17.16 -46.93 -9.61
C SER A 581 15.88 -47.42 -8.93
N SER A 582 15.52 -48.67 -9.19
CA SER A 582 14.54 -49.43 -8.42
C SER A 582 15.05 -49.68 -6.99
N PRO A 583 14.17 -49.75 -5.98
CA PRO A 583 14.57 -50.08 -4.61
C PRO A 583 14.85 -51.59 -4.47
N PRO A 584 15.75 -52.01 -3.55
CA PRO A 584 16.05 -53.41 -3.29
C PRO A 584 14.92 -54.09 -2.48
N PRO A 585 14.78 -55.42 -2.56
CA PRO A 585 13.74 -56.15 -1.86
C PRO A 585 14.03 -56.31 -0.37
N LEU A 586 12.98 -56.26 0.45
CA LEU A 586 13.01 -56.48 1.90
C LEU A 586 13.32 -57.94 2.26
N PRO A 587 14.06 -58.21 3.35
CA PRO A 587 14.38 -59.56 3.77
C PRO A 587 13.20 -60.26 4.47
N ALA A 588 13.05 -61.55 4.20
CA ALA A 588 12.04 -62.44 4.76
C ALA A 588 12.23 -62.67 6.28
N ARG A 589 11.12 -62.74 7.02
CA ARG A 589 11.09 -63.11 8.44
C ARG A 589 11.32 -64.63 8.62
N PRO A 590 12.07 -65.06 9.64
CA PRO A 590 12.16 -66.47 10.01
C PRO A 590 10.91 -66.93 10.79
N LYS A 591 10.64 -68.24 10.69
CA LYS A 591 9.47 -68.96 11.22
C LYS A 591 9.33 -68.92 12.73
#